data_AF-A0A4U5PHU7-F1
#
_entry.id   AF-A0A4U5PHU7-F1
#
_cell.length_a   1.000
_cell.length_b   1.000
_cell.length_c   1.000
_cell.angle_alpha   90.00
_cell.angle_beta   90.00
_cell.angle_gamma   90.00
#
_symmetry.space_group_name_H-M   'P 1'
#
loop_
_entity.id
_entity.type
_entity.pdbx_description
1 polymer ?
#
loop_
_entity_poly.entity_id
_entity_poly.type
_entity_poly.pdbx_seq_one_letter_code
_entity_poly.pdbx_strand_id
1 'polypeptide(L)' 'MLVLSFPHFLLTTLKVDHYFAAIVGVILNTFIVVGLNLKRSNSLGTYRWFLMAHAGNDLLSAVTMGR' A
#
# COMPACT_ATOMS: atom_id res chain seq x y z
N MET A 1 2.42 34.31 -23.17
CA MET A 1 2.20 32.85 -23.10
C MET A 1 2.72 32.39 -21.75
N LEU A 2 1.82 32.12 -20.81
CA LEU A 2 2.16 31.65 -19.46
C LEU A 2 2.45 30.15 -19.59
N VAL A 3 3.73 29.81 -19.78
CA VAL A 3 4.16 28.41 -19.81
C VAL A 3 4.18 27.94 -18.36
N LEU A 4 3.18 27.15 -17.99
CA LEU A 4 3.12 26.47 -16.70
C LEU A 4 4.17 25.35 -16.72
N SER A 5 5.44 25.70 -16.50
CA SER A 5 6.50 24.70 -16.40
C SER A 5 6.26 23.88 -15.13
N PHE A 6 6.02 22.59 -15.29
CA PHE A 6 5.89 21.68 -14.14
C PHE A 6 7.17 21.80 -13.30
N PRO A 7 7.09 22.22 -12.02
CA PRO A 7 8.30 22.47 -11.25
C PRO A 7 9.06 21.15 -11.11
N HIS A 8 10.31 21.12 -11.57
CA HIS A 8 11.15 19.91 -11.49
C HIS A 8 11.23 19.36 -10.06
N PHE A 9 11.17 20.25 -9.06
CA PHE A 9 11.13 19.90 -7.64
C PHE A 9 9.86 19.10 -7.26
N LEU A 10 8.70 19.49 -7.79
CA LEU A 10 7.42 18.83 -7.52
C LEU A 10 7.45 17.37 -8.03
N LEU A 11 8.01 17.15 -9.21
CA LEU A 11 8.16 15.81 -9.79
C LEU A 11 9.05 14.92 -8.91
N THR A 12 10.17 15.46 -8.41
CA THR A 12 11.08 14.72 -7.54
C THR A 12 10.44 14.39 -6.19
N THR A 13 9.77 15.36 -5.57
CA THR A 13 9.06 15.14 -4.29
C THR A 13 7.94 14.12 -4.44
N LEU A 14 7.14 14.21 -5.50
CA LEU A 14 6.07 13.24 -5.80
C LEU A 14 6.63 11.83 -6.01
N LYS A 15 7.77 11.68 -6.71
CA LYS A 15 8.41 10.36 -6.87
C LYS A 15 8.88 9.78 -5.55
N VAL A 16 9.53 10.58 -4.71
CA VAL A 16 10.01 10.12 -3.40
C VAL A 16 8.85 9.70 -2.51
N ASP A 17 7.81 10.54 -2.43
CA ASP A 17 6.58 10.24 -1.68
C ASP A 17 5.91 8.97 -2.20
N HIS A 18 5.84 8.80 -3.52
CA HIS A 18 5.24 7.63 -4.15
C HIS A 18 5.97 6.32 -3.80
N TYR A 19 7.29 6.29 -3.95
CA TYR A 19 8.08 5.10 -3.59
C TYR A 19 8.03 4.82 -2.09
N PHE A 20 8.05 5.86 -1.26
CA PHE A 20 7.95 5.70 0.19
C PHE A 20 6.59 5.12 0.59
N ALA A 21 5.49 5.66 0.05
CA ALA A 21 4.14 5.16 0.27
C ALA A 21 3.98 3.71 -0.21
N ALA A 22 4.54 3.36 -1.37
CA ALA A 22 4.52 2.00 -1.90
C ALA A 22 5.25 1.02 -0.97
N ILE A 23 6.46 1.36 -0.49
CA ILE A 23 7.23 0.51 0.43
C ILE A 23 6.48 0.30 1.74
N VAL A 24 5.98 1.38 2.34
CA VAL A 24 5.22 1.32 3.61
C VAL A 24 3.95 0.49 3.43
N GLY A 25 3.22 0.68 2.33
CA GLY A 25 2.03 -0.09 1.99
C GLY A 25 2.31 -1.58 1.84
N VAL A 26 3.39 -1.95 1.14
CA VAL A 26 3.79 -3.37 1.01
C VAL A 26 4.11 -3.98 2.37
N ILE A 27 4.90 -3.30 3.21
CA ILE A 27 5.31 -3.81 4.52
C ILE A 27 4.09 -4.02 5.42
N LEU A 28 3.24 -3.00 5.58
CA LEU A 28 2.08 -3.05 6.47
C LEU A 28 1.07 -4.12 6.02
N ASN A 29 0.74 -4.18 4.73
CA ASN A 29 -0.21 -5.17 4.22
C ASN A 29 0.35 -6.60 4.33
N THR A 30 1.66 -6.79 4.17
CA THR A 30 2.31 -8.09 4.41
C THR A 30 2.14 -8.52 5.87
N PHE A 31 2.41 -7.63 6.83
CA PHE A 31 2.18 -7.91 8.25
C PHE A 31 0.73 -8.27 8.56
N ILE A 32 -0.23 -7.56 7.96
CA ILE A 32 -1.66 -7.83 8.14
C ILE A 32 -2.02 -9.20 7.58
N VAL A 33 -1.63 -9.53 6.35
CA VAL A 33 -1.93 -10.84 5.72
C VAL A 33 -1.31 -11.98 6.52
N VAL A 34 -0.05 -11.86 6.94
CA VAL A 34 0.62 -12.87 7.78
C VAL A 34 -0.07 -12.99 9.14
N GLY A 35 -0.38 -11.86 9.79
CA GLY A 35 -1.06 -11.81 11.08
C GLY A 35 -2.46 -12.42 11.05
N LEU A 36 -3.22 -12.19 9.97
CA LEU A 36 -4.54 -12.77 9.77
C LEU A 36 -4.48 -14.29 9.56
N ASN A 37 -3.37 -14.82 9.05
CA ASN A 37 -3.15 -16.27 8.92
C ASN A 37 -2.77 -16.96 10.25
N LEU A 38 -2.36 -16.22 11.28
CA LEU A 38 -2.06 -16.79 12.59
C LEU A 38 -3.35 -17.23 13.31
N LYS A 39 -3.27 -18.35 14.06
CA LYS A 39 -4.39 -18.90 14.85
C LYS A 39 -5.01 -17.90 15.83
N ARG A 40 -4.25 -16.89 16.28
CA ARG A 40 -4.72 -15.79 17.15
C ARG A 40 -5.79 -14.91 16.50
N SER A 41 -5.88 -14.90 15.16
CA SER A 41 -6.87 -14.16 14.39
C SER A 41 -8.27 -14.79 14.40
N ASN A 42 -8.46 -15.98 15.00
CA ASN A 42 -9.79 -16.59 15.12
C ASN A 42 -10.81 -15.74 15.87
N SER A 43 -10.37 -14.74 16.66
CA SER A 43 -11.24 -13.74 17.28
C SER A 43 -12.02 -12.88 16.26
N LEU A 44 -11.54 -12.77 15.03
CA LEU A 44 -12.20 -12.02 13.95
C LEU A 44 -13.30 -12.82 13.24
N GLY A 45 -13.38 -14.14 13.49
CA GLY A 45 -14.42 -15.01 12.94
C GLY A 45 -14.59 -14.87 11.43
N THR A 46 -15.82 -14.64 10.98
CA THR A 46 -16.19 -14.44 9.57
C THR A 46 -15.70 -13.12 8.99
N TYR A 47 -15.23 -12.14 9.76
CA TYR A 47 -14.66 -10.90 9.20
C TYR A 47 -13.24 -11.08 8.65
N ARG A 48 -12.59 -12.20 8.97
CA ARG A 48 -11.19 -12.47 8.63
C ARG A 48 -10.94 -12.58 7.13
N TRP A 49 -11.86 -13.21 6.39
CA TRP A 49 -11.71 -13.38 4.93
C TRP A 49 -11.83 -12.05 4.19
N PHE A 50 -12.73 -11.17 4.64
CA PHE A 50 -12.91 -9.84 4.08
C PHE A 50 -11.65 -8.98 4.29
N LEU A 51 -11.09 -8.99 5.50
CA LEU A 51 -9.83 -8.31 5.80
C LEU A 51 -8.64 -8.86 5.01
N MET A 52 -8.60 -10.18 4.78
CA MET A 52 -7.58 -10.80 3.93
C MET A 52 -7.71 -10.36 2.48
N ALA A 53 -8.93 -10.32 1.93
CA ALA A 53 -9.18 -9.86 0.57
C ALA A 53 -8.83 -8.38 0.39
N HIS A 54 -9.19 -7.53 1.36
CA HIS A 54 -8.85 -6.11 1.35
C HIS A 54 -7.33 -5.87 1.44
N ALA A 55 -6.65 -6.48 2.41
CA ALA A 55 -5.20 -6.36 2.55
C ALA A 55 -4.44 -6.94 1.35
N GLY A 56 -4.96 -8.00 0.72
CA GLY A 56 -4.42 -8.55 -0.52
C GLY A 56 -4.57 -7.59 -1.71
N ASN A 57 -5.72 -6.93 -1.84
CA ASN A 57 -5.93 -5.89 -2.84
C ASN A 57 -4.97 -4.70 -2.63
N ASP A 58 -4.82 -4.24 -1.39
CA ASP A 58 -3.95 -3.13 -1.06
C ASP A 58 -2.46 -3.48 -1.27
N LEU A 59 -2.09 -4.75 -1.04
CA LEU A 59 -0.75 -5.25 -1.37
C LEU A 59 -0.49 -5.22 -2.89
N LEU A 60 -1.44 -5.70 -3.70
CA LEU A 60 -1.35 -5.63 -5.16
C LEU A 60 -1.27 -4.18 -5.65
N SER A 61 -2.06 -3.29 -5.07
CA SER A 61 -2.01 -1.85 -5.38
C SER A 61 -0.64 -1.25 -5.02
N ALA A 62 -0.10 -1.56 -3.85
CA ALA A 62 1.20 -1.04 -3.43
C ALA A 62 2.37 -1.56 -4.30
N VAL A 63 2.32 -2.84 -4.70
CA VAL A 63 3.33 -3.43 -5.61
C VAL A 63 3.25 -2.83 -7.02
N THR A 64 2.04 -2.57 -7.52
CA THR A 64 1.85 -1.94 -8.85
C THR A 64 2.23 -0.47 -8.85
N MET A 65 2.06 0.25 -7.74
CA MET A 65 2.56 1.62 -7.54
C MET A 65 4.09 1.68 -7.42
N GLY A 66 4.73 0.65 -6.89
CA GLY A 66 6.19 0.59 -6.80
C GLY A 66 6.93 0.37 -8.13
N ARG A 67 6.19 0.18 -9.24
CA ARG A 67 6.72 -0.10 -10.59
C ARG A 67 6.70 1.15 -11.46
#